data_AF-A0A258CS20-F1
#
_entry.id   AF-A0A258CS20-F1
#
_cell.length_a   1.000
_cell.length_b   1.000
_cell.length_c   1.000
_cell.angle_alpha   90.00
_cell.angle_beta   90.00
_cell.angle_gamma   90.00
#
_symmetry.space_group_name_H-M   'P 1'
#
loop_
_entity.id
_entity.type
_entity.pdbx_description
1 polymer ?
#
loop_
_entity_poly.entity_id
_entity_poly.type
_entity_poly.pdbx_seq_one_letter_code
_entity_poly.pdbx_strand_id
1 'polypeptide(L)'
;MTERGNSALWRDRSTLKIGPSQVHWDGNSLLIDVNEVGAVWPLKTRGKIRLTPEVLGQRRFRLDPSGRHVWEPLAPRSRVDVSFSEPDISWSGLGYLDANHGSESLEEGFADWQWSRAHLANGDTAVIYEGKLRDGDIVRLCA
;
A
#
# COMPACT_ATOMS: atom_id res chain seq x y z
N MET A 1 11.36 3.04 6.42
CA MET A 1 10.87 2.25 7.56
C MET A 1 11.96 2.24 8.60
N THR A 2 11.89 3.14 9.58
CA THR A 2 13.02 3.47 10.47
C THR A 2 12.84 2.92 11.87
N GLU A 3 11.65 2.41 12.23
CA GLU A 3 11.36 1.92 13.59
C GLU A 3 11.85 0.49 13.85
N ARG A 4 12.04 -0.32 12.80
CA ARG A 4 12.38 -1.75 12.92
C ARG A 4 13.59 -2.07 12.04
N GLY A 5 14.64 -2.59 12.67
CA GLY A 5 15.85 -3.05 11.96
C GLY A 5 15.66 -4.39 11.25
N ASN A 6 16.67 -4.82 10.50
CA ASN A 6 16.65 -6.03 9.69
C ASN A 6 16.28 -7.32 10.45
N SER A 7 16.63 -7.42 11.74
CA SER A 7 16.30 -8.61 12.55
C SER A 7 14.80 -8.78 12.82
N ALA A 8 14.01 -7.73 12.66
CA ALA A 8 12.55 -7.78 12.76
C ALA A 8 11.88 -8.07 11.42
N LEU A 9 12.65 -8.22 10.33
CA LEU A 9 12.12 -8.43 8.99
C LEU A 9 12.29 -9.89 8.57
N TRP A 10 11.21 -10.49 8.11
CA TRP A 10 11.24 -11.78 7.44
C TRP A 10 10.22 -11.79 6.30
N ARG A 11 10.53 -12.45 5.19
CA ARG A 11 9.59 -12.60 4.09
C ARG A 11 9.79 -13.89 3.32
N ASP A 12 8.71 -14.36 2.72
CA ASP A 12 8.72 -15.36 1.66
C ASP A 12 7.88 -14.88 0.46
N ARG A 13 7.43 -15.80 -0.39
CA ARG A 13 6.61 -15.50 -1.57
C ARG A 13 5.22 -14.94 -1.23
N SER A 14 4.65 -15.39 -0.11
CA SER A 14 3.26 -15.15 0.29
C SER A 14 3.14 -14.30 1.54
N THR A 15 4.22 -14.15 2.31
CA THR A 15 4.19 -13.55 3.64
C THR A 15 5.30 -12.53 3.81
N LEU A 16 4.95 -11.36 4.36
CA LEU A 16 5.88 -10.37 4.88
C LEU A 16 5.62 -10.19 6.37
N LYS A 17 6.64 -10.35 7.20
CA LYS A 17 6.59 -10.13 8.65
C LYS A 17 7.48 -8.95 9.02
N ILE A 18 6.93 -8.09 9.86
CA ILE A 18 7.61 -6.91 10.40
C ILE A 18 7.36 -6.89 11.90
N GLY A 19 8.34 -7.35 12.67
CA GLY A 19 8.20 -7.58 14.10
C GLY A 19 7.02 -8.52 14.39
N PRO A 20 6.03 -8.09 15.20
CA PRO A 20 4.86 -8.89 15.56
C PRO A 20 3.72 -8.83 14.54
N SER A 21 3.78 -7.92 13.56
CA SER A 21 2.76 -7.77 12.51
C SER A 21 3.15 -8.55 11.25
N GLN A 22 2.14 -8.93 10.49
CA GLN A 22 2.36 -9.66 9.24
C GLN A 22 1.31 -9.36 8.18
N VAL A 23 1.71 -9.56 6.93
CA VAL A 23 0.87 -9.55 5.74
C VAL A 23 1.03 -10.91 5.08
N HIS A 24 -0.07 -11.60 4.78
CA HIS A 24 -0.10 -12.93 4.19
C HIS A 24 -1.12 -13.00 3.04
N TRP A 25 -0.71 -13.52 1.88
CA TRP A 25 -1.60 -13.83 0.77
C TRP A 25 -2.03 -15.29 0.84
N ASP A 26 -3.32 -15.54 1.06
CA ASP A 26 -3.87 -16.90 1.21
C ASP A 26 -4.25 -17.58 -0.12
N GLY A 27 -4.02 -16.89 -1.25
CA GLY A 27 -4.44 -17.33 -2.58
C GLY A 27 -5.65 -16.57 -3.13
N ASN A 28 -6.45 -15.96 -2.25
CA ASN A 28 -7.66 -15.22 -2.62
C ASN A 28 -7.71 -13.81 -2.00
N SER A 29 -7.22 -13.67 -0.77
CA SER A 29 -7.27 -12.45 0.02
C SER A 29 -5.90 -12.14 0.63
N LEU A 30 -5.65 -10.85 0.86
CA LEU A 30 -4.54 -10.37 1.67
C LEU A 30 -5.02 -10.28 3.13
N LEU A 31 -4.40 -11.06 4.01
CA LEU A 31 -4.63 -11.07 5.44
C LEU A 31 -3.53 -10.26 6.12
N ILE A 32 -3.92 -9.21 6.84
CA ILE A 32 -2.99 -8.35 7.57
C ILE A 32 -3.31 -8.51 9.06
N ASP A 33 -2.37 -9.07 9.81
CA ASP A 33 -2.43 -9.07 11.27
C ASP A 33 -1.59 -7.90 11.78
N VAL A 34 -2.25 -6.96 12.47
CA VAL A 34 -1.62 -5.77 13.03
C VAL A 34 -1.46 -5.96 14.54
N ASN A 35 -0.25 -5.72 15.04
CA ASN A 35 0.06 -5.75 16.47
C ASN A 35 1.15 -4.71 16.78
N GLU A 36 0.79 -3.44 16.66
CA GLU A 36 1.73 -2.33 16.81
C GLU A 36 1.37 -1.42 17.99
N VAL A 37 2.29 -0.51 18.29
CA VAL A 37 2.12 0.57 19.27
C VAL A 37 2.44 1.88 18.56
N GLY A 38 1.57 2.89 18.69
CA GLY A 38 1.76 4.19 18.05
C GLY A 38 3.06 4.87 18.49
N ALA A 39 3.77 5.48 17.54
CA ALA A 39 5.10 6.05 17.79
C ALA A 39 5.08 7.31 18.67
N VAL A 40 4.13 8.22 18.42
CA VAL A 40 3.98 9.48 19.19
C VAL A 40 3.14 9.26 20.44
N TRP A 41 2.03 8.53 20.30
CA TRP A 41 1.14 8.16 21.39
C TRP A 41 1.10 6.62 21.48
N PRO A 42 1.51 6.00 22.59
CA PRO A 42 1.73 4.56 22.67
C PRO A 42 0.43 3.77 22.84
N LEU A 43 -0.57 4.09 22.03
CA LEU A 43 -1.81 3.35 21.93
C LEU A 43 -1.56 2.06 21.16
N LYS A 44 -2.02 0.95 21.73
CA LYS A 44 -1.98 -0.36 21.08
C LYS A 44 -2.93 -0.37 19.90
N THR A 45 -2.46 -0.96 18.81
CA THR A 45 -3.19 -1.14 17.56
C THR A 45 -3.12 -2.62 17.22
N ARG A 46 -4.15 -3.38 17.61
CA ARG A 46 -4.22 -4.84 17.48
C ARG A 46 -5.50 -5.26 16.78
N GLY A 47 -5.35 -5.99 15.68
CA GLY A 47 -6.48 -6.47 14.91
C GLY A 47 -6.10 -7.13 13.62
N LYS A 48 -7.11 -7.38 12.79
CA LYS A 48 -7.01 -8.02 11.50
C LYS A 48 -7.68 -7.19 10.43
N ILE A 49 -7.07 -7.17 9.26
CA ILE A 49 -7.64 -6.61 8.03
C ILE A 49 -7.62 -7.71 6.98
N ARG A 50 -8.76 -7.99 6.37
CA ARG A 50 -8.86 -8.84 5.18
C ARG A 50 -9.16 -7.95 3.99
N LEU A 51 -8.30 -7.97 2.99
CA LEU A 51 -8.57 -7.39 1.68
C LEU A 51 -8.86 -8.51 0.68
N THR A 52 -10.02 -8.46 0.06
CA THR A 52 -10.41 -9.38 -1.03
C THR A 52 -10.51 -8.56 -2.32
N PRO A 53 -9.56 -8.72 -3.26
CA PRO A 53 -9.60 -8.02 -4.54
C PRO A 53 -10.90 -8.32 -5.30
N GLU A 54 -11.58 -7.26 -5.75
CA GLU A 54 -12.67 -7.37 -6.73
C GLU A 54 -12.12 -7.23 -8.15
N VAL A 55 -11.04 -6.46 -8.28
CA VAL A 55 -10.27 -6.28 -9.52
C VAL A 55 -8.79 -6.42 -9.18
N LEU A 56 -8.09 -7.28 -9.91
CA LEU A 56 -6.62 -7.39 -9.84
C LEU A 56 -5.99 -6.46 -10.86
N GLY A 57 -4.98 -5.71 -10.42
CA GLY A 57 -4.13 -4.89 -11.26
C GLY A 57 -3.35 -5.73 -12.26
N GLN A 58 -3.14 -5.17 -13.46
CA GLN A 58 -2.46 -5.85 -14.56
C GLN A 58 -1.23 -5.10 -15.08
N ARG A 59 -0.92 -3.93 -14.50
CA ARG A 59 0.11 -3.03 -15.02
C ARG A 59 1.00 -2.49 -13.92
N ARG A 60 2.28 -2.34 -14.28
CA ARG A 60 3.30 -1.62 -13.53
C ARG A 60 3.65 -0.37 -14.30
N PHE A 61 3.88 0.72 -13.59
CA PHE A 61 4.22 2.00 -14.16
C PHE A 61 5.56 2.47 -13.63
N ARG A 62 6.42 2.95 -14.53
CA ARG A 62 7.64 3.67 -14.12
C ARG A 62 7.25 5.10 -13.79
N LEU A 63 7.65 5.55 -12.61
CA LEU A 63 7.39 6.92 -12.15
C LEU A 63 8.50 7.89 -12.58
N ASP A 64 9.61 7.38 -13.11
CA ASP A 64 10.70 8.15 -13.68
C ASP A 64 11.24 7.48 -14.97
N PRO A 65 11.90 8.23 -15.89
CA PRO A 65 12.41 7.68 -17.14
C PRO A 65 13.42 6.53 -16.98
N SER A 66 14.19 6.53 -15.88
CA SER A 66 15.20 5.51 -15.62
C SER A 66 14.65 4.27 -14.90
N GLY A 67 13.38 4.30 -14.49
CA GLY A 67 12.70 3.18 -13.82
C GLY A 67 13.25 2.87 -12.43
N ARG A 68 13.82 3.87 -11.75
CA ARG A 68 14.26 3.75 -10.35
C ARG A 68 13.09 3.72 -9.38
N HIS A 69 11.92 4.17 -9.81
CA HIS A 69 10.66 4.16 -9.08
C HIS A 69 9.57 3.48 -9.88
N VAL A 70 8.95 2.46 -9.29
CA VAL A 70 7.90 1.67 -9.92
C VAL A 70 6.70 1.60 -9.00
N TRP A 71 5.54 1.89 -9.58
CA TRP A 71 4.24 1.81 -8.93
C TRP A 71 3.37 0.75 -9.59
N GLU A 72 2.66 -0.03 -8.78
CA GLU A 72 1.76 -1.09 -9.22
C GLU A 72 0.44 -1.04 -8.42
N PRO A 73 -0.70 -0.65 -9.03
CA PRO A 73 -2.01 -0.72 -8.39
C PRO A 73 -2.52 -2.17 -8.37
N LEU A 74 -2.00 -2.97 -7.44
CA LEU A 74 -2.25 -4.42 -7.32
C LEU A 74 -3.73 -4.82 -7.24
N ALA A 75 -4.54 -4.04 -6.53
CA ALA A 75 -5.99 -4.21 -6.53
C ALA A 75 -6.67 -2.84 -6.43
N PRO A 76 -6.98 -2.20 -7.58
CA PRO A 76 -7.63 -0.88 -7.65
C PRO A 76 -8.93 -0.82 -6.84
N ARG A 77 -9.60 -1.97 -6.73
CA ARG A 77 -10.84 -2.15 -5.98
C ARG A 77 -10.81 -3.46 -5.21
N SER A 78 -11.02 -3.37 -3.90
CA SER A 78 -11.11 -4.52 -3.00
C SER A 78 -12.23 -4.34 -2.00
N ARG A 79 -12.86 -5.44 -1.59
CA ARG A 79 -13.64 -5.49 -0.36
C ARG A 79 -12.68 -5.58 0.83
N VAL A 80 -12.83 -4.69 1.79
CA VAL A 80 -12.04 -4.64 3.02
C VAL A 80 -12.93 -4.91 4.21
N ASP A 81 -12.50 -5.85 5.06
CA ASP A 81 -13.12 -6.13 6.34
C ASP A 81 -12.06 -5.92 7.44
N VAL A 82 -12.40 -5.08 8.41
CA VAL A 82 -11.53 -4.68 9.53
C VAL A 82 -12.16 -5.13 10.82
N SER A 83 -11.36 -5.77 11.68
CA SER A 83 -11.77 -6.13 13.04
C SER A 83 -10.58 -5.99 13.98
N PHE A 84 -10.65 -5.02 14.88
CA PHE A 84 -9.63 -4.72 15.87
C PHE A 84 -10.20 -4.90 17.27
N SER A 85 -9.35 -5.40 18.17
CA SER A 85 -9.64 -5.47 19.60
C SER A 85 -9.10 -4.26 20.36
N GLU A 86 -8.08 -3.59 19.80
CA GLU A 86 -7.44 -2.41 20.38
C GLU A 86 -7.12 -1.43 19.24
N PRO A 87 -7.88 -0.33 19.05
CA PRO A 87 -9.18 -0.06 19.65
C PRO A 87 -10.26 -1.07 19.20
N ASP A 88 -11.33 -1.22 19.97
CA ASP A 88 -12.46 -2.10 19.62
C ASP A 88 -13.30 -1.48 18.50
N ILE A 89 -12.91 -1.75 17.26
CA ILE A 89 -13.58 -1.25 16.05
C ILE A 89 -13.74 -2.38 15.05
N SER A 90 -14.87 -2.39 14.35
CA SER A 90 -15.11 -3.30 13.25
C SER A 90 -15.95 -2.64 12.18
N TRP A 91 -15.54 -2.78 10.92
CA TRP A 91 -16.27 -2.23 9.78
C TRP A 91 -15.88 -2.95 8.48
N SER A 92 -16.72 -2.75 7.47
CA SER A 92 -16.49 -3.26 6.12
C SER A 92 -16.69 -2.16 5.08
N GLY A 93 -15.90 -2.16 4.02
CA GLY A 93 -15.97 -1.12 2.99
C GLY A 93 -15.15 -1.44 1.75
N LEU A 94 -15.00 -0.44 0.88
CA LEU A 94 -14.17 -0.54 -0.33
C LEU A 94 -12.78 0.03 -0.07
N GLY A 95 -11.76 -0.72 -0.49
CA GLY A 95 -10.36 -0.34 -0.37
C GLY A 95 -9.59 -0.47 -1.68
N TYR A 96 -8.31 -0.16 -1.55
CA TYR A 96 -7.32 -0.10 -2.62
C TYR A 96 -6.02 -0.70 -2.09
N LEU A 97 -5.35 -1.49 -2.93
CA LEU A 97 -4.04 -2.06 -2.62
C LEU A 97 -3.08 -1.71 -3.75
N ASP A 98 -1.91 -1.21 -3.39
CA ASP A 98 -0.80 -0.98 -4.30
C ASP A 98 0.54 -1.43 -3.72
N ALA A 99 1.52 -1.45 -4.61
CA ALA A 99 2.91 -1.61 -4.26
C ALA A 99 3.74 -0.52 -4.93
N ASN A 100 4.70 0.00 -4.17
CA ASN A 100 5.71 0.92 -4.64
C ASN A 100 7.07 0.31 -4.32
N HIS A 101 7.97 0.26 -5.30
CA HIS A 101 9.34 -0.20 -5.08
C HIS A 101 10.31 0.57 -5.95
N GLY A 102 11.58 0.63 -5.52
CA GLY A 102 12.59 1.38 -6.22
C GLY A 102 14.01 1.11 -5.73
N SER A 103 14.99 1.68 -6.41
CA SER A 103 16.41 1.59 -6.06
C SER A 103 16.89 2.74 -5.16
N GLU A 104 16.06 3.75 -4.94
CA GLU A 104 16.35 4.96 -4.18
C GLU A 104 15.10 5.42 -3.41
N SER A 105 15.24 6.37 -2.49
CA SER A 105 14.08 6.90 -1.76
C SER A 105 13.26 7.86 -2.63
N LEU A 106 11.97 8.06 -2.31
CA LEU A 106 11.14 9.02 -3.05
C LEU A 106 11.71 10.43 -2.97
N GLU A 107 12.29 10.83 -1.85
CA GLU A 107 12.87 12.17 -1.63
C GLU A 107 14.12 12.43 -2.47
N GLU A 108 14.84 11.37 -2.85
CA GLU A 108 15.97 11.43 -3.78
C GLU A 108 15.50 11.60 -5.24
N GLY A 109 14.36 11.00 -5.61
CA GLY A 109 13.82 11.06 -6.98
C GLY A 109 12.86 12.23 -7.25
N PHE A 110 12.06 12.62 -6.26
CA PHE A 110 10.93 13.53 -6.41
C PHE A 110 11.07 14.79 -5.56
N ALA A 111 10.69 15.92 -6.14
CA ALA A 111 10.48 17.17 -5.43
C ALA A 111 9.06 17.24 -4.83
N ASP A 112 8.08 16.59 -5.48
CA ASP A 112 6.70 16.51 -5.03
C ASP A 112 6.02 15.27 -5.64
N TRP A 113 5.02 14.72 -4.96
CA TRP A 113 4.19 13.64 -5.48
C TRP A 113 2.84 13.61 -4.79
N GLN A 114 1.82 13.19 -5.54
CA GLN A 114 0.48 13.00 -5.04
C GLN A 114 -0.18 11.84 -5.77
N TRP A 115 -1.11 11.19 -5.10
CA TRP A 115 -1.96 10.19 -5.70
C TRP A 115 -3.38 10.37 -5.22
N SER A 116 -4.33 9.95 -6.06
CA SER A 116 -5.74 9.95 -5.72
C SER A 116 -6.43 8.73 -6.30
N ARG A 117 -7.54 8.35 -5.69
CA ARG A 117 -8.41 7.28 -6.16
C ARG A 117 -9.84 7.77 -6.17
N ALA A 118 -10.57 7.49 -7.24
CA ALA A 118 -11.97 7.85 -7.38
C ALA A 118 -12.81 6.68 -7.90
N HIS A 119 -14.04 6.59 -7.43
CA HIS A 119 -15.09 5.79 -8.06
C HIS A 119 -15.79 6.65 -9.12
N LEU A 120 -15.88 6.13 -10.33
CA LEU A 120 -16.49 6.82 -11.46
C LEU A 120 -17.97 6.46 -11.57
N ALA A 121 -18.77 7.33 -12.19
CA ALA A 121 -20.21 7.15 -12.32
C ALA A 121 -20.62 5.89 -13.10
N ASN A 122 -19.74 5.39 -13.96
CA ASN A 122 -19.93 4.15 -14.72
C ASN A 122 -19.58 2.88 -13.92
N GLY A 123 -19.17 3.01 -12.66
CA GLY A 123 -18.78 1.90 -11.79
C GLY A 123 -17.29 1.58 -11.76
N ASP A 124 -16.50 2.18 -12.65
CA ASP A 124 -15.06 2.00 -12.70
C ASP A 124 -14.36 2.65 -11.49
N THR A 125 -13.10 2.25 -11.25
CA THR A 125 -12.21 2.91 -10.31
C THR A 125 -11.05 3.49 -11.11
N ALA A 126 -10.78 4.77 -10.93
CA ALA A 126 -9.59 5.42 -11.46
C ALA A 126 -8.58 5.64 -10.32
N VAL A 127 -7.31 5.35 -10.57
CA VAL A 127 -6.21 5.72 -9.70
C VAL A 127 -5.24 6.60 -10.46
N ILE A 128 -5.01 7.80 -9.93
CA ILE A 128 -4.16 8.81 -10.54
C ILE A 128 -2.91 8.94 -9.68
N TYR A 129 -1.76 8.97 -10.34
CA TYR A 129 -0.47 9.26 -9.71
C TYR A 129 0.20 10.40 -10.46
N GLU A 130 0.59 11.45 -9.74
CA GLU A 130 1.34 12.57 -10.29
C GLU A 130 2.60 12.82 -9.47
N GLY A 131 3.67 13.21 -10.14
CA GLY A 131 4.93 13.52 -9.48
C GLY A 131 5.72 14.56 -10.24
N LYS A 132 6.46 15.38 -9.51
CA LYS A 132 7.50 16.25 -10.03
C LYS A 132 8.85 15.68 -9.65
N LEU A 133 9.62 15.24 -10.63
CA LEU A 133 10.98 14.77 -10.45
C LEU A 133 11.88 15.94 -10.02
N ARG A 134 12.97 15.63 -9.31
CA ARG A 134 13.92 16.67 -8.84
C ARG A 134 14.61 17.42 -9.97
N ASP A 135 14.79 16.77 -11.11
CA ASP A 135 15.35 17.38 -12.33
C ASP A 135 14.34 18.29 -13.07
N GLY A 136 13.07 18.29 -12.64
CA GLY A 136 12.01 19.18 -13.12
C GLY A 136 10.94 18.51 -13.98
N ASP A 137 11.16 17.27 -14.42
CA ASP A 137 10.19 16.54 -15.23
C ASP A 137 8.92 16.19 -14.44
N ILE A 138 7.79 16.07 -15.16
CA ILE A 138 6.49 15.74 -14.56
C ILE A 138 6.06 14.36 -15.05
N VAL A 139 5.73 13.48 -14.11
CA VAL A 139 5.06 12.21 -14.37
C VAL A 139 3.58 12.33 -14.04
N ARG A 140 2.71 11.83 -14.93
CA ARG A 140 1.27 11.69 -14.71
C ARG A 140 0.80 10.36 -15.25
N LEU A 141 0.13 9.60 -14.39
CA LEU A 141 -0.37 8.27 -14.71
C LEU A 141 -1.81 8.15 -14.26
N CYS A 142 -2.59 7.41 -15.02
CA CYS A 142 -3.96 7.03 -14.69
C CYS A 142 -4.11 5.54 -14.98
N ALA A 143 -4.64 4.80 -14.01
CA ALA A 143 -4.91 3.37 -14.07
C ALA A 143 -6.39 3.09 -13.78
#